data_AF-A0A447PUI9-F1
#
_entry.id   AF-A0A447PUI9-F1
#
_cell.length_a   1.000
_cell.length_b   1.000
_cell.length_c   1.000
_cell.angle_alpha   90.00
_cell.angle_beta   90.00
_cell.angle_gamma   90.00
#
_symmetry.space_group_name_H-M   'P 1'
#
loop_
_entity.id
_entity.type
_entity.pdbx_description
1 polymer ?
#
loop_
_entity_poly.entity_id
_entity_poly.type
_entity_poly.pdbx_seq_one_letter_code
_entity_poly.pdbx_strand_id
1 'polypeptide(L)'
;MTKGYLSQLLNAKIKSPSAQKLEALHRFLGLEFPRRQKNIGVVFGKFYPLHTGHIYLIQRACSQVDELHIIMGYDDTRDRGLFEDSAMSQQPTVSDRLRWLLQTFKYQKKYSHPRL
;
A
#
# COMPACT_ATOMS: atom_id res chain seq x y z
N MET A 1 -11.73 14.47 27.52
CA MET A 1 -13.09 14.35 26.93
C MET A 1 -13.94 13.48 27.82
N THR A 2 -15.20 13.84 28.07
CA THR A 2 -16.13 13.02 28.86
C THR A 2 -16.81 11.97 27.97
N LYS A 3 -17.14 10.79 28.51
CA LYS A 3 -17.84 9.72 27.77
C LYS A 3 -19.15 10.21 27.11
N GLY A 4 -19.85 11.13 27.77
CA GLY A 4 -21.08 11.73 27.26
C GLY A 4 -20.89 12.55 25.98
N TYR A 5 -19.81 13.33 25.87
CA TYR A 5 -19.53 14.14 24.68
C TYR A 5 -19.18 13.27 23.46
N LEU A 6 -18.40 12.22 23.68
CA LEU A 6 -18.05 11.25 22.63
C LEU A 6 -19.29 10.53 22.10
N SER A 7 -20.19 10.12 23.00
CA SER A 7 -21.50 9.54 22.64
C SER A 7 -22.38 10.50 21.83
N GLN A 8 -22.41 11.79 22.20
CA GLN A 8 -23.17 12.80 21.45
C GLN A 8 -22.59 13.06 20.04
N LEU A 9 -21.26 13.03 19.88
CA LEU A 9 -20.60 13.13 18.58
C LEU A 9 -20.91 11.92 17.69
N LEU A 10 -20.80 10.70 18.22
CA LEU A 10 -21.07 9.47 17.48
C LEU A 10 -22.53 9.35 17.03
N ASN A 11 -23.46 9.85 17.83
CA ASN A 11 -24.90 9.86 17.52
C ASN A 11 -25.35 11.05 16.66
N ALA A 12 -24.40 11.78 16.04
CA ALA A 12 -24.67 12.96 15.20
C ALA A 12 -25.49 14.08 15.90
N LYS A 13 -25.53 14.10 17.24
CA LYS A 13 -26.25 15.12 18.02
C LYS A 13 -25.53 16.48 18.02
N ILE A 14 -24.25 16.51 17.64
CA ILE A 14 -23.45 17.72 17.48
C ILE A 14 -23.14 17.88 15.99
N LYS A 15 -23.70 18.93 15.37
CA LYS A 15 -23.56 19.17 13.92
C LYS A 15 -22.26 19.89 13.53
N SER A 16 -21.66 20.66 14.44
CA SER A 16 -20.49 21.50 14.16
C SER A 16 -19.59 21.66 15.40
N PRO A 17 -18.75 20.66 15.72
CA PRO A 17 -17.76 20.78 16.78
C PRO A 17 -16.67 21.80 16.43
N SER A 18 -16.13 22.52 17.43
CA SER A 18 -15.03 23.47 17.20
C SER A 18 -13.76 22.74 16.74
N ALA A 19 -12.93 23.42 15.94
CA ALA A 19 -11.68 22.86 15.40
C ALA A 19 -10.76 22.28 16.49
N GLN A 20 -10.64 22.95 17.64
CA GLN A 20 -9.87 22.47 18.80
C GLN A 20 -10.42 21.16 19.38
N LYS A 21 -11.75 20.96 19.39
CA LYS A 21 -12.37 19.73 19.90
C LYS A 21 -12.22 18.56 18.93
N LEU A 22 -12.28 18.85 17.63
CA LEU A 22 -11.98 17.89 16.55
C LEU A 22 -10.52 17.43 16.63
N GLU A 23 -9.58 18.36 16.80
CA GLU A 23 -8.16 18.02 16.95
C GLU A 23 -7.90 17.16 18.19
N ALA A 24 -8.51 17.50 19.34
CA ALA A 24 -8.41 16.71 20.57
C ALA A 24 -8.99 15.29 20.41
N LEU A 25 -10.08 15.13 19.65
CA LEU A 25 -10.66 13.84 19.32
C LEU A 25 -9.75 13.01 18.43
N HIS A 26 -9.20 13.61 17.37
CA HIS A 26 -8.25 12.95 16.49
C HIS A 26 -6.99 12.50 17.24
N ARG A 27 -6.44 13.36 18.09
CA ARG A 27 -5.30 13.03 18.97
C ARG A 27 -5.62 11.88 19.92
N PHE A 28 -6.82 11.87 20.52
CA PHE A 28 -7.28 10.78 21.39
C PHE A 28 -7.45 9.45 20.64
N LEU A 29 -7.92 9.49 19.39
CA LEU A 29 -8.14 8.30 18.55
C LEU A 29 -6.88 7.86 17.78
N GLY A 30 -5.75 8.57 17.91
CA GLY A 30 -4.53 8.29 17.15
C GLY A 30 -4.69 8.54 15.64
N LEU A 31 -5.63 9.41 15.25
CA LEU A 31 -5.88 9.76 13.86
C LEU A 31 -5.15 11.07 13.52
N GLU A 32 -4.58 11.14 12.32
CA GLU A 32 -4.01 12.39 11.81
C GLU A 32 -5.11 13.45 11.61
N PHE A 33 -4.83 14.70 12.01
CA PHE A 33 -5.70 15.86 11.80
C PHE A 33 -4.87 17.09 11.39
N PRO A 34 -5.32 17.88 10.40
CA PRO A 34 -6.45 17.62 9.51
C PRO A 34 -6.23 16.36 8.68
N ARG A 35 -7.32 15.70 8.21
CA ARG A 35 -7.19 14.56 7.31
C ARG A 35 -6.46 15.02 6.04
N ARG A 36 -5.24 14.53 5.84
CA ARG A 36 -4.48 14.81 4.62
C ARG A 36 -5.03 13.95 3.51
N GLN A 37 -5.42 14.56 2.39
CA GLN A 37 -5.71 13.80 1.18
C GLN A 37 -4.37 13.23 0.68
N LYS A 38 -4.29 11.89 0.59
CA LYS A 38 -3.09 11.19 0.11
C LYS A 38 -3.17 11.05 -1.41
N ASN A 39 -2.06 11.31 -2.08
CA ASN A 39 -1.85 10.91 -3.46
C ASN A 39 -1.48 9.43 -3.47
N ILE A 40 -2.33 8.58 -4.08
CA ILE A 40 -2.16 7.13 -4.12
C ILE A 40 -1.76 6.72 -5.54
N GLY A 41 -0.66 5.97 -5.66
CA GLY A 41 -0.20 5.35 -6.90
C GLY A 41 -0.46 3.85 -6.93
N VAL A 42 -0.57 3.29 -8.14
CA VAL A 42 -0.67 1.84 -8.35
C VAL A 42 0.29 1.41 -9.46
N VAL A 43 1.02 0.32 -9.24
CA VAL A 43 1.87 -0.33 -10.25
C VAL A 43 1.44 -1.77 -10.42
N PHE A 44 1.18 -2.18 -11.66
CA PHE A 44 0.86 -3.55 -12.01
C PHE A 44 2.05 -4.22 -12.69
N GLY A 45 2.30 -5.49 -12.38
CA GLY A 45 3.33 -6.27 -13.04
C GLY A 45 3.22 -7.75 -12.78
N LYS A 46 3.73 -8.56 -13.72
CA LYS A 46 3.89 -10.02 -13.54
C LYS A 46 5.18 -10.36 -12.78
N PHE A 47 6.17 -9.45 -12.83
CA PHE A 47 7.47 -9.54 -12.17
C PHE A 47 8.16 -10.90 -12.35
N TYR A 48 8.19 -11.38 -13.61
CA TYR A 48 8.64 -12.73 -13.99
C TYR A 48 9.83 -12.64 -14.98
N PRO A 49 11.07 -12.42 -14.51
CA PRO A 49 11.45 -12.11 -13.12
C PRO A 49 11.42 -10.60 -12.81
N LEU A 50 11.61 -10.25 -11.53
CA LEU A 50 11.87 -8.88 -11.12
C LEU A 50 13.25 -8.44 -11.66
N HIS A 51 13.35 -7.25 -12.25
CA HIS A 51 14.59 -6.75 -12.85
C HIS A 51 14.75 -5.23 -12.65
N THR A 52 15.91 -4.69 -13.01
CA THR A 52 16.29 -3.28 -12.77
C THR A 52 15.29 -2.26 -13.33
N GLY A 53 14.74 -2.50 -14.52
CA GLY A 53 13.67 -1.67 -15.09
C GLY A 53 12.41 -1.56 -14.19
N HIS A 54 11.92 -2.68 -13.65
CA HIS A 54 10.82 -2.67 -12.68
C HIS A 54 11.19 -1.89 -11.41
N ILE A 55 12.41 -2.09 -10.92
CA ILE A 55 12.91 -1.42 -9.72
C ILE A 55 12.94 0.09 -9.92
N TYR A 56 13.49 0.55 -11.05
CA TYR A 56 13.54 1.96 -11.39
C TYR A 56 12.13 2.57 -11.50
N LEU A 57 11.20 1.90 -12.19
CA LEU A 57 9.82 2.35 -12.31
C LEU A 57 9.15 2.51 -10.94
N ILE A 58 9.24 1.50 -10.08
CA ILE A 58 8.62 1.48 -8.75
C ILE A 58 9.24 2.57 -7.86
N GLN A 59 10.56 2.70 -7.85
CA GLN A 59 11.25 3.75 -7.09
C GLN A 59 10.83 5.15 -7.54
N ARG A 60 10.74 5.37 -8.86
CA ARG A 60 10.33 6.64 -9.43
C ARG A 60 8.85 6.94 -9.17
N ALA A 61 7.99 5.94 -9.16
CA ALA A 61 6.59 6.11 -8.76
C ALA A 61 6.48 6.45 -7.26
N CYS A 62 7.24 5.78 -6.40
CA CYS A 62 7.22 5.98 -4.95
C CYS A 62 7.65 7.41 -4.53
N SER A 63 8.49 8.08 -5.31
CA SER A 63 8.86 9.48 -5.05
C SER A 63 7.76 10.49 -5.41
N GLN A 64 6.77 10.10 -6.22
CA GLN A 64 5.71 10.98 -6.72
C GLN A 64 4.39 10.88 -5.93
N VAL A 65 4.25 9.88 -5.07
CA VAL A 65 3.02 9.60 -4.32
C VAL A 65 3.27 9.50 -2.82
N ASP A 66 2.22 9.69 -2.04
CA ASP A 66 2.27 9.49 -0.58
C ASP A 66 2.22 8.00 -0.24
N GLU A 67 1.51 7.23 -1.06
CA GLU A 67 1.28 5.79 -0.88
C GLU A 67 1.31 5.09 -2.24
N LEU A 68 2.04 3.97 -2.34
CA LEU A 68 2.17 3.20 -3.59
C LEU A 68 1.76 1.74 -3.35
N HIS A 69 0.77 1.26 -4.10
CA HIS A 69 0.38 -0.15 -4.11
C HIS A 69 0.99 -0.87 -5.30
N ILE A 70 1.66 -2.00 -5.05
CA ILE A 70 2.22 -2.86 -6.09
C ILE A 70 1.33 -4.09 -6.19
N ILE A 71 0.74 -4.32 -7.36
CA ILE A 71 -0.14 -5.45 -7.63
C ILE A 71 0.62 -6.44 -8.51
N MET A 72 0.96 -7.59 -7.92
CA MET A 72 1.58 -8.68 -8.63
C MET A 72 0.50 -9.59 -9.23
N GLY A 73 0.37 -9.55 -10.55
CA GLY A 73 -0.45 -10.52 -11.27
C GLY A 73 0.30 -11.85 -11.40
N TYR A 74 -0.43 -12.97 -11.29
CA TYR A 74 0.07 -14.30 -11.64
C TYR A 74 -0.89 -14.96 -12.63
N ASP A 75 -0.40 -15.94 -13.39
CA ASP A 75 -1.22 -16.80 -14.25
C ASP A 75 -0.43 -18.09 -14.48
N ASP A 76 -0.92 -19.22 -13.96
CA ASP A 76 -0.16 -20.47 -13.96
C ASP A 76 0.12 -21.01 -15.36
N THR A 77 -0.83 -20.87 -16.29
CA THR A 77 -0.70 -21.40 -17.65
C THR A 77 0.31 -20.58 -18.44
N ARG A 78 0.17 -19.26 -18.40
CA ARG A 78 1.11 -18.33 -19.06
C ARG A 78 2.50 -18.44 -18.44
N ASP A 79 2.60 -18.43 -17.12
CA ASP A 79 3.89 -18.42 -16.41
C ASP A 79 4.64 -19.75 -16.64
N ARG A 80 3.92 -20.89 -16.74
CA ARG A 80 4.48 -22.17 -17.19
C ARG A 80 5.00 -22.11 -18.62
N GLY A 81 4.18 -21.66 -19.58
CA GLY A 81 4.61 -21.57 -20.98
C GLY A 81 5.85 -20.69 -21.15
N LEU A 82 5.89 -19.52 -20.50
CA LEU A 82 7.06 -18.64 -20.51
C LEU A 82 8.31 -19.27 -19.89
N PHE A 83 8.16 -20.17 -18.91
CA PHE A 83 9.30 -20.88 -18.36
C PHE A 83 9.82 -21.93 -19.34
N GLU A 84 8.92 -22.73 -19.92
CA GLU A 84 9.26 -23.77 -20.90
C GLU A 84 9.91 -23.19 -22.16
N ASP A 85 9.48 -22.01 -22.60
CA ASP A 85 10.05 -21.28 -23.75
C ASP A 85 11.33 -20.51 -23.43
N SER A 86 11.83 -20.57 -22.18
CA SER A 86 13.00 -19.80 -21.73
C SER A 86 14.21 -20.68 -21.44
N ALA A 87 15.36 -20.03 -21.23
CA ALA A 87 16.58 -20.66 -20.73
C ALA A 87 16.69 -20.64 -19.19
N MET A 88 15.59 -20.40 -18.46
CA MET A 88 15.63 -20.35 -16.99
C MET A 88 15.85 -21.76 -16.41
N SER A 89 16.77 -21.87 -15.46
CA SER A 89 17.07 -23.15 -14.79
C SER A 89 15.96 -23.59 -13.82
N GLN A 90 15.23 -22.63 -13.26
CA GLN A 90 14.12 -22.88 -12.34
C GLN A 90 13.00 -21.88 -12.58
N GLN A 91 11.76 -22.36 -12.47
CA GLN A 91 10.57 -21.54 -12.59
C GLN A 91 10.43 -20.65 -11.34
N PRO A 92 10.35 -19.31 -11.50
CA PRO A 92 9.98 -18.42 -10.39
C PRO A 92 8.58 -18.72 -9.86
N THR A 93 8.47 -19.10 -8.59
CA THR A 93 7.15 -19.28 -7.96
C THR A 93 6.50 -17.93 -7.63
N VAL A 94 5.21 -17.93 -7.32
CA VAL A 94 4.51 -16.75 -6.76
C VAL A 94 5.22 -16.26 -5.49
N SER A 95 5.65 -17.20 -4.62
CA SER A 95 6.37 -16.90 -3.39
C SER A 95 7.74 -16.26 -3.64
N ASP A 96 8.47 -16.70 -4.66
CA ASP A 96 9.76 -16.11 -5.03
C ASP A 96 9.58 -14.66 -5.50
N ARG A 97 8.59 -14.41 -6.34
CA ARG A 97 8.27 -13.07 -6.84
C ARG A 97 7.84 -12.11 -5.73
N LEU A 98 6.98 -12.57 -4.81
CA LEU A 98 6.61 -11.79 -3.62
C LEU A 98 7.83 -11.50 -2.75
N ARG A 99 8.67 -12.51 -2.52
CA ARG A 99 9.91 -12.35 -1.75
C ARG A 99 10.82 -11.31 -2.40
N TRP A 100 11.01 -11.35 -3.72
CA TRP A 100 11.83 -10.38 -4.44
C TRP A 100 11.30 -8.96 -4.29
N LEU A 101 9.99 -8.74 -4.45
CA LEU A 101 9.37 -7.44 -4.22
C LEU A 101 9.57 -6.97 -2.77
N LEU A 102 9.23 -7.81 -1.80
CA LEU A 102 9.33 -7.49 -0.37
C LEU A 102 10.76 -7.16 0.06
N GLN A 103 11.73 -7.97 -0.38
CA GLN A 103 13.13 -7.76 -0.01
C GLN A 103 13.73 -6.53 -0.69
N THR A 104 13.43 -6.32 -1.97
CA THR A 104 13.94 -5.17 -2.74
C THR A 104 13.45 -3.84 -2.16
N PHE A 105 12.21 -3.80 -1.67
CA PHE A 105 11.56 -2.58 -1.21
C PHE A 105 11.40 -2.46 0.31
N LYS A 106 11.99 -3.38 1.09
CA LYS A 106 11.89 -3.49 2.55
C LYS A 106 12.08 -2.17 3.31
N TYR A 107 13.00 -1.32 2.86
CA TYR A 107 13.40 -0.10 3.57
C TYR A 107 12.63 1.16 3.15
N GLN A 108 11.71 1.05 2.19
CA GLN A 108 10.91 2.18 1.79
C GLN A 108 9.66 2.28 2.69
N LYS A 109 9.64 3.29 3.55
CA LYS A 109 8.59 3.52 4.56
C LYS A 109 7.17 3.81 3.99
N LYS A 110 7.01 3.88 2.67
CA LYS A 110 5.77 4.32 1.98
C LYS A 110 4.87 3.17 1.47
N TYR A 111 5.25 1.91 1.66
CA TYR A 111 4.42 0.78 1.23
C TYR A 111 3.43 0.39 2.33
N SER A 112 2.15 0.67 2.12
CA SER A 112 1.07 0.05 2.87
C SER A 112 0.78 -1.32 2.26
N HIS A 113 1.01 -2.38 3.03
CA HIS A 113 0.57 -3.72 2.64
C HIS A 113 -0.96 -3.81 2.76
N PRO A 114 -1.69 -4.23 1.71
CA PRO A 114 -3.05 -4.69 1.89
C PRO A 114 -2.98 -5.93 2.79
N ARG A 115 -3.56 -5.84 3.99
CA ARG A 115 -3.92 -7.04 4.75
C ARG A 115 -5.10 -7.66 3.99
N LEU A 116 -4.80 -8.68 3.18
CA LEU A 116 -5.80 -9.63 2.71
C LEU A 116 -6.21 -10.54 3.88
#